data_AF-A0A8J8WL10-F1
#
_entry.id   AF-A0A8J8WL10-F1
#
_cell.length_a   1.000
_cell.length_b   1.000
_cell.length_c   1.000
_cell.angle_alpha   90.00
_cell.angle_beta   90.00
_cell.angle_gamma   90.00
#
_symmetry.space_group_name_H-M   'P 1'
#
loop_
_entity.id
_entity.type
_entity.pdbx_description
1 polymer ?
#
loop_
_entity_poly.entity_id
_entity_poly.type
_entity_poly.pdbx_seq_one_letter_code
_entity_poly.pdbx_strand_id
1 'polypeptide(L)'
;MDRGKDRFGAEDFKQGLVVLDHEMGKDDWLVAFAPITLISTGGFLATNFFRNRESTGDIDYLLDPQWAHDNEIKRPLQNAITRAARRLGFIDDWVNEELAFFVPDQFRQLLFEKAAEQDIVLWEGKHLRVLAVPLEWALERKLRRIHHSKRHAKRQSDIADVLAILRHMRAQQGGPLVGECIRTLNICSFELAPDLTTMAEIATAYRKQYDEEIFS
;
A
#
# COMPACT_ATOMS: atom_id res chain seq x y z
N MET A 1 -0.11 -29.15 -7.97
CA MET A 1 -0.78 -29.00 -6.67
C MET A 1 -1.07 -27.52 -6.52
N ASP A 2 -2.35 -27.16 -6.57
CA ASP A 2 -2.81 -25.79 -6.41
C ASP A 2 -2.64 -25.42 -4.92
N ARG A 3 -1.48 -24.87 -4.56
CA ARG A 3 -1.31 -24.29 -3.22
C ARG A 3 -2.20 -23.05 -3.24
N GLY A 4 -3.29 -23.07 -2.47
CA GLY A 4 -4.10 -21.88 -2.26
C GLY A 4 -3.17 -20.72 -1.90
N LYS A 5 -3.41 -19.53 -2.47
CA LYS A 5 -2.55 -18.36 -2.26
C LYS A 5 -2.27 -18.19 -0.77
N ASP A 6 -0.98 -18.14 -0.40
CA ASP A 6 -0.56 -17.87 0.97
C ASP A 6 -1.24 -16.59 1.46
N ARG A 7 -1.60 -16.57 2.74
CA ARG A 7 -2.14 -15.40 3.42
C ARG A 7 -1.24 -15.06 4.58
N PHE A 8 -0.73 -13.85 4.59
CA PHE A 8 0.18 -13.34 5.60
C PHE A 8 -0.54 -12.35 6.50
N GLY A 9 -0.44 -12.57 7.80
CA GLY A 9 -0.76 -11.57 8.81
C GLY A 9 0.41 -10.63 9.05
N ALA A 10 0.22 -9.67 9.94
CA ALA A 10 1.25 -8.67 10.20
C ALA A 10 2.54 -9.24 10.83
N GLU A 11 2.43 -10.28 11.66
CA GLU A 11 3.63 -10.91 12.25
C GLU A 11 4.39 -11.72 11.19
N ASP A 12 3.69 -12.39 10.26
CA ASP A 12 4.32 -13.08 9.13
C ASP A 12 5.11 -12.08 8.26
N PHE A 13 4.52 -10.92 7.95
CA PHE A 13 5.23 -9.88 7.21
C PHE A 13 6.40 -9.30 7.99
N LYS A 14 6.25 -9.07 9.29
CA LYS A 14 7.35 -8.57 10.12
C LYS A 14 8.52 -9.56 10.12
N GLN A 15 8.25 -10.85 10.29
CA GLN A 15 9.27 -11.89 10.19
C GLN A 15 9.88 -11.95 8.78
N GLY A 16 9.05 -11.88 7.74
CA GLY A 16 9.45 -11.80 6.35
C GLY A 16 10.42 -10.67 6.07
N LEU A 17 10.07 -9.45 6.49
CA LEU A 17 10.86 -8.24 6.26
C LEU A 17 12.17 -8.24 7.04
N VAL A 18 12.19 -8.81 8.26
CA VAL A 18 13.45 -9.03 9.01
C VAL A 18 14.39 -9.96 8.27
N VAL A 19 13.88 -11.08 7.73
CA VAL A 19 14.69 -12.00 6.94
C VAL A 19 15.15 -11.35 5.63
N LEU A 20 14.27 -10.63 4.95
CA LEU A 20 14.59 -9.90 3.73
C LEU A 20 15.71 -8.89 3.95
N ASP A 21 15.61 -8.04 4.97
CA ASP A 21 16.63 -7.04 5.31
C ASP A 21 17.98 -7.69 5.60
N HIS A 22 17.99 -8.84 6.27
CA HIS A 22 19.20 -9.63 6.46
C HIS A 22 19.75 -10.22 5.16
N GLU A 23 18.90 -10.72 4.25
CA GLU A 23 19.32 -11.22 2.93
C GLU A 23 19.81 -10.11 1.98
N MET A 24 19.32 -8.88 2.15
CA MET A 24 19.81 -7.68 1.45
C MET A 24 21.20 -7.28 1.95
N GLY A 25 21.46 -7.40 3.25
CA GLY A 25 22.77 -7.12 3.86
C GLY A 25 23.93 -8.02 3.43
N LYS A 26 23.68 -8.99 2.55
CA LYS A 26 24.69 -9.89 1.97
C LYS A 26 25.13 -9.49 0.56
N ASP A 27 24.49 -8.48 -0.02
CA ASP A 27 24.76 -8.02 -1.37
C ASP A 27 25.42 -6.63 -1.32
N ASP A 28 26.62 -6.51 -1.89
CA ASP A 28 27.43 -5.30 -1.79
C ASP A 28 26.73 -4.07 -2.42
N TRP A 29 25.95 -4.27 -3.49
CA TRP A 29 25.20 -3.19 -4.13
C TRP A 29 24.08 -2.69 -3.22
N LEU A 30 23.28 -3.59 -2.66
CA LEU A 30 22.20 -3.20 -1.76
C LEU A 30 22.72 -2.55 -0.48
N VAL A 31 23.88 -2.99 0.03
CA VAL A 31 24.52 -2.40 1.21
C VAL A 31 25.05 -1.00 0.91
N ALA A 32 25.66 -0.77 -0.26
CA ALA A 32 26.22 0.51 -0.64
C ALA A 32 25.18 1.64 -0.74
N PHE A 33 23.94 1.30 -1.08
CA PHE A 33 22.83 2.24 -1.25
C PHE A 33 21.74 2.10 -0.18
N ALA A 34 22.05 1.39 0.91
CA ALA A 34 21.12 1.20 2.02
C ALA A 34 20.84 2.53 2.78
N PRO A 35 19.60 2.71 3.30
CA PRO A 35 18.46 1.84 3.10
C PRO A 35 17.82 2.04 1.71
N ILE A 36 17.49 0.93 1.04
CA ILE A 36 16.64 0.98 -0.15
C ILE A 36 15.21 1.25 0.32
N THR A 37 14.60 2.32 -0.21
CA THR A 37 13.25 2.72 0.17
C THR A 37 12.22 2.20 -0.83
N LEU A 38 11.17 1.58 -0.30
CA LEU A 38 9.98 1.16 -1.02
C LEU A 38 8.77 1.94 -0.50
N ILE A 39 7.80 2.22 -1.37
CA ILE A 39 6.44 2.61 -0.92
C ILE A 39 5.48 1.45 -1.19
N SER A 40 4.55 1.20 -0.27
CA SER A 40 3.58 0.12 -0.38
C SER A 40 2.16 0.56 -0.02
N THR A 41 1.17 -0.20 -0.48
CA THR A 41 -0.26 0.13 -0.37
C THR A 41 -1.11 -1.11 -0.07
N GLY A 42 -2.43 -0.97 -0.20
CA GLY A 42 -3.32 -2.10 -0.34
C GLY A 42 -3.43 -2.95 0.91
N GLY A 43 -3.35 -4.27 0.74
CA GLY A 43 -3.56 -5.23 1.81
C GLY A 43 -2.50 -5.14 2.90
N PHE A 44 -1.24 -4.86 2.54
CA PHE A 44 -0.14 -4.69 3.49
C PHE A 44 -0.39 -3.49 4.40
N LEU A 45 -0.74 -2.32 3.83
CA LEU A 45 -1.12 -1.12 4.58
C LEU A 45 -2.31 -1.39 5.53
N ALA A 46 -3.35 -2.08 5.05
CA ALA A 46 -4.53 -2.43 5.85
C ALA A 46 -4.20 -3.39 7.01
N THR A 47 -3.28 -4.34 6.80
CA THR A 47 -2.91 -5.36 7.78
C THR A 47 -1.90 -4.85 8.82
N ASN A 48 -0.92 -4.04 8.39
CA ASN A 48 0.21 -3.63 9.22
C ASN A 48 0.02 -2.29 9.93
N PHE A 49 -0.66 -1.34 9.29
CA PHE A 49 -0.87 -0.01 9.86
C PHE A 49 -2.28 0.14 10.44
N PHE A 50 -3.32 -0.03 9.62
CA PHE A 50 -4.70 0.21 10.05
C PHE A 50 -5.29 -0.90 10.92
N ARG A 51 -4.73 -2.12 10.86
CA ARG A 51 -5.20 -3.31 11.59
C ARG A 51 -6.68 -3.62 11.32
N ASN A 52 -7.19 -3.27 10.14
CA ASN A 52 -8.57 -3.51 9.74
C ASN A 52 -8.76 -4.81 8.94
N ARG A 53 -7.66 -5.54 8.69
CA ARG A 53 -7.63 -6.89 8.11
C ARG A 53 -6.73 -7.79 8.95
N GLU A 54 -7.10 -9.06 9.05
CA GLU A 54 -6.26 -10.08 9.72
C GLU A 54 -5.09 -10.54 8.83
N SER A 55 -5.29 -10.61 7.51
CA SER A 55 -4.28 -11.06 6.56
C SER A 55 -4.52 -10.55 5.13
N THR A 56 -3.46 -10.58 4.31
CA THR A 56 -3.48 -10.33 2.86
C THR A 56 -2.53 -11.28 2.13
N GLY A 57 -2.51 -11.26 0.79
CA GLY A 57 -1.70 -12.17 -0.01
C GLY A 57 -0.21 -11.81 -0.12
N ASP A 58 0.12 -10.53 -0.21
CA ASP A 58 1.44 -10.05 -0.65
C ASP A 58 1.67 -8.58 -0.25
N ILE A 59 2.90 -8.12 -0.47
CA ILE A 59 3.32 -6.71 -0.44
C ILE A 59 3.54 -6.23 -1.87
N ASP A 60 2.61 -5.44 -2.37
CA ASP A 60 2.80 -4.65 -3.58
C ASP A 60 3.66 -3.43 -3.26
N TYR A 61 4.77 -3.24 -3.95
CA TYR A 61 5.65 -2.10 -3.75
C TYR A 61 5.93 -1.32 -5.04
N LEU A 62 6.33 -0.07 -4.87
CA LEU A 62 7.00 0.73 -5.88
C LEU A 62 8.40 1.04 -5.36
N LEU A 63 9.42 0.77 -6.18
CA LEU A 63 10.82 1.08 -5.86
C LEU A 63 11.07 2.58 -6.01
N ASP A 64 12.00 3.11 -5.20
CA ASP A 64 12.50 4.47 -5.34
C ASP A 64 12.78 4.82 -6.82
N PRO A 65 12.25 5.95 -7.32
CA PRO A 65 12.41 6.37 -8.71
C PRO A 65 13.87 6.36 -9.19
N GLN A 66 14.82 6.63 -8.30
CA GLN A 66 16.24 6.64 -8.63
C GLN A 66 16.75 5.25 -9.07
N TRP A 67 16.14 4.16 -8.56
CA TRP A 67 16.50 2.77 -8.86
C TRP A 67 15.50 2.06 -9.78
N ALA A 68 14.40 2.71 -10.18
CA ALA A 68 13.28 2.08 -10.90
C ALA A 68 13.67 1.41 -12.23
N HIS A 69 14.76 1.87 -12.84
CA HIS A 69 15.32 1.32 -14.10
C HIS A 69 16.74 0.76 -13.92
N ASP A 70 17.25 0.66 -12.68
CA ASP A 70 18.59 0.20 -12.38
C ASP A 70 18.62 -1.31 -12.09
N ASN A 71 19.16 -2.09 -13.03
CA ASN A 71 19.25 -3.54 -12.86
C ASN A 71 20.31 -3.97 -11.83
N GLU A 72 21.26 -3.11 -11.47
CA GLU A 72 22.26 -3.36 -10.42
C GLU A 72 21.63 -3.30 -9.03
N ILE A 73 20.46 -2.66 -8.88
CA ILE A 73 19.67 -2.70 -7.64
C ILE A 73 18.50 -3.67 -7.74
N LYS A 74 17.74 -3.64 -8.83
CA LYS A 74 16.51 -4.44 -8.98
C LYS A 74 16.78 -5.95 -8.91
N ARG A 75 17.83 -6.44 -9.59
CA ARG A 75 18.13 -7.87 -9.60
C ARG A 75 18.60 -8.36 -8.23
N PRO A 76 19.55 -7.70 -7.54
CA PRO A 76 19.86 -8.05 -6.15
C PRO A 76 18.65 -8.03 -5.21
N LEU A 77 17.80 -7.00 -5.30
CA LEU A 77 16.60 -6.89 -4.47
C LEU A 77 15.66 -8.08 -4.70
N GLN A 78 15.36 -8.40 -5.97
CA GLN A 78 14.53 -9.55 -6.31
C GLN A 78 15.14 -10.87 -5.82
N ASN A 79 16.46 -11.04 -5.98
CA ASN A 79 17.15 -12.23 -5.48
C ASN A 79 17.08 -12.33 -3.95
N ALA A 80 17.18 -11.22 -3.22
CA ALA A 80 17.03 -11.19 -1.76
C ALA A 80 15.60 -11.56 -1.34
N ILE A 81 14.58 -11.04 -2.03
CA ILE A 81 13.16 -11.41 -1.83
C ILE A 81 12.95 -12.92 -2.00
N THR A 82 13.45 -13.49 -3.09
CA THR A 82 13.34 -14.94 -3.36
C THR A 82 14.09 -15.78 -2.31
N ARG A 83 15.29 -15.36 -1.88
CA ARG A 83 16.03 -16.07 -0.81
C ARG A 83 15.28 -16.03 0.52
N ALA A 84 14.70 -14.87 0.88
CA ALA A 84 13.90 -14.72 2.08
C ALA A 84 12.65 -15.60 2.04
N ALA A 85 11.94 -15.61 0.91
CA ALA A 85 10.75 -16.45 0.69
C ALA A 85 11.07 -17.93 0.94
N ARG A 86 12.12 -18.44 0.27
CA ARG A 86 12.55 -19.84 0.39
C ARG A 86 12.96 -20.21 1.81
N ARG A 87 13.60 -19.30 2.54
CA ARG A 87 14.00 -19.53 3.93
C ARG A 87 12.82 -19.65 4.88
N LEU A 88 11.71 -18.95 4.58
CA LEU A 88 10.49 -18.96 5.38
C LEU A 88 9.41 -19.93 4.86
N GLY A 89 9.61 -20.49 3.67
CA GLY A 89 8.64 -21.36 3.00
C GLY A 89 7.47 -20.59 2.36
N PHE A 90 7.62 -19.28 2.13
CA PHE A 90 6.61 -18.44 1.47
C PHE A 90 6.67 -18.64 -0.06
N ILE A 91 5.59 -18.25 -0.75
CA ILE A 91 5.61 -18.03 -2.20
C ILE A 91 6.68 -16.99 -2.60
N ASP A 92 7.34 -17.21 -3.75
CA ASP A 92 8.47 -16.39 -4.21
C ASP A 92 8.07 -14.93 -4.51
N ASP A 93 6.78 -14.66 -4.75
CA ASP A 93 6.18 -13.36 -5.10
C ASP A 93 5.46 -12.64 -3.95
N TRP A 94 5.71 -13.05 -2.69
CA TRP A 94 5.13 -12.42 -1.49
C TRP A 94 5.48 -10.92 -1.32
N VAL A 95 6.52 -10.44 -2.00
CA VAL A 95 6.85 -9.01 -2.21
C VAL A 95 7.12 -8.80 -3.69
N ASN A 96 6.36 -7.91 -4.35
CA ASN A 96 6.46 -7.73 -5.80
C ASN A 96 6.19 -6.27 -6.23
N GLU A 97 6.66 -5.92 -7.43
CA GLU A 97 6.56 -4.55 -7.97
C GLU A 97 5.24 -4.31 -8.74
N GLU A 98 4.13 -4.99 -8.39
CA GLU A 98 2.86 -4.83 -9.11
C GLU A 98 2.31 -3.39 -9.05
N LEU A 99 2.71 -2.61 -8.04
CA LEU A 99 2.30 -1.21 -7.93
C LEU A 99 2.77 -0.37 -9.13
N ALA A 100 3.90 -0.73 -9.76
CA ALA A 100 4.43 -0.04 -10.93
C ALA A 100 3.48 -0.08 -12.14
N PHE A 101 2.60 -1.08 -12.26
CA PHE A 101 1.60 -1.13 -13.34
C PHE A 101 0.56 -0.02 -13.24
N PHE A 102 0.33 0.52 -12.04
CA PHE A 102 -0.70 1.54 -11.79
C PHE A 102 -0.12 2.96 -11.67
N VAL A 103 1.20 3.10 -11.73
CA VAL A 103 1.89 4.37 -11.52
C VAL A 103 2.71 4.71 -12.77
N PRO A 104 2.26 5.65 -13.61
CA PRO A 104 3.06 6.15 -14.72
C PRO A 104 4.39 6.73 -14.23
N ASP A 105 5.47 6.50 -14.98
CA ASP A 105 6.84 6.87 -14.60
C ASP A 105 6.97 8.34 -14.15
N GLN A 106 6.30 9.27 -14.86
CA GLN A 106 6.32 10.71 -14.55
C GLN A 106 5.77 11.06 -13.16
N PHE A 107 4.98 10.19 -12.53
CA PHE A 107 4.38 10.42 -11.21
C PHE A 107 5.11 9.68 -10.07
N ARG A 108 6.11 8.83 -10.36
CA ARG A 108 6.84 8.09 -9.33
C ARG A 108 7.50 9.03 -8.32
N GLN A 109 8.18 10.06 -8.81
CA GLN A 109 8.87 11.06 -7.99
C GLN A 109 7.88 11.75 -7.02
N LEU A 110 6.75 12.24 -7.55
CA LEU A 110 5.71 12.89 -6.77
C LEU A 110 5.15 11.98 -5.67
N LEU A 111 4.93 10.69 -5.96
CA LEU A 111 4.44 9.75 -4.94
C LEU A 111 5.44 9.53 -3.81
N PHE A 112 6.73 9.44 -4.13
CA PHE A 112 7.79 9.28 -3.13
C PHE A 112 7.95 10.53 -2.27
N GLU A 113 7.94 11.72 -2.88
CA GLU A 113 7.96 12.99 -2.15
C GLU A 113 6.79 13.08 -1.17
N LYS A 114 5.57 12.81 -1.62
CA LYS A 114 4.38 12.81 -0.76
C LYS A 114 4.41 11.72 0.31
N ALA A 115 4.96 10.53 0.01
CA ALA A 115 5.10 9.47 0.99
C ALA A 115 6.12 9.85 2.08
N ALA A 116 7.22 10.51 1.69
CA ALA A 116 8.22 11.02 2.61
C ALA A 116 7.67 12.17 3.48
N GLU A 117 6.89 13.08 2.90
CA GLU A 117 6.20 14.15 3.64
C GLU A 117 5.20 13.60 4.67
N GLN A 118 4.48 12.53 4.31
CA GLN A 118 3.51 11.86 5.19
C GLN A 118 4.18 11.02 6.30
N ASP A 119 5.39 10.50 6.04
CA ASP A 119 6.26 9.75 6.95
C ASP A 119 5.58 8.59 7.72
N ILE A 120 4.61 7.92 7.09
CA ILE A 120 4.02 6.69 7.67
C ILE A 120 4.95 5.52 7.34
N VAL A 121 5.80 5.17 8.29
CA VAL A 121 6.69 4.00 8.21
C VAL A 121 5.91 2.72 8.49
N LEU A 122 5.83 1.83 7.51
CA LEU A 122 5.22 0.50 7.67
C LEU A 122 6.20 -0.52 8.24
N TRP A 123 7.47 -0.37 7.89
CA TRP A 123 8.57 -1.20 8.39
C TRP A 123 9.92 -0.52 8.12
N GLU A 124 10.88 -0.69 9.02
CA GLU A 124 12.23 -0.17 8.86
C GLU A 124 13.26 -1.10 9.49
N GLY A 125 14.34 -1.35 8.75
CA GLY A 125 15.51 -2.11 9.17
C GLY A 125 16.79 -1.44 8.70
N LYS A 126 17.88 -2.20 8.63
CA LYS A 126 19.21 -1.63 8.32
C LYS A 126 19.38 -1.35 6.83
N HIS A 127 18.80 -2.18 5.97
CA HIS A 127 19.00 -2.17 4.52
C HIS A 127 17.71 -1.85 3.75
N LEU A 128 16.55 -1.99 4.38
CA LEU A 128 15.24 -1.76 3.78
C LEU A 128 14.41 -0.79 4.62
N ARG A 129 13.72 0.11 3.93
CA ARG A 129 12.67 0.97 4.51
C ARG A 129 11.41 0.83 3.67
N VAL A 130 10.26 0.63 4.31
CA VAL A 130 8.96 0.54 3.64
C VAL A 130 8.05 1.62 4.20
N LEU A 131 7.71 2.59 3.35
CA LEU A 131 6.75 3.64 3.64
C LEU A 131 5.36 3.27 3.11
N ALA A 132 4.32 3.83 3.71
CA ALA A 132 3.02 3.85 3.07
C ALA A 132 3.05 4.79 1.88
N VAL A 133 2.37 4.43 0.80
CA VAL A 133 1.98 5.40 -0.22
C VAL A 133 1.19 6.57 0.42
N PRO A 134 1.10 7.74 -0.24
CA PRO A 134 0.22 8.80 0.22
C PRO A 134 -1.20 8.26 0.42
N LEU A 135 -1.79 8.49 1.60
CA LEU A 135 -3.10 7.94 1.96
C LEU A 135 -4.20 8.47 1.03
N GLU A 136 -4.07 9.70 0.55
CA GLU A 136 -4.92 10.29 -0.49
C GLU A 136 -4.91 9.44 -1.77
N TRP A 137 -3.74 8.98 -2.22
CA TRP A 137 -3.62 8.14 -3.41
C TRP A 137 -4.21 6.74 -3.15
N ALA A 138 -3.95 6.15 -1.98
CA ALA A 138 -4.52 4.86 -1.61
C ALA A 138 -6.07 4.92 -1.53
N LEU A 139 -6.60 6.00 -0.99
CA LEU A 139 -8.04 6.27 -0.87
C LEU A 139 -8.67 6.42 -2.24
N GLU A 140 -8.13 7.30 -3.08
CA GLU A 140 -8.60 7.55 -4.44
C GLU A 140 -8.72 6.24 -5.24
N ARG A 141 -7.65 5.44 -5.29
CA ARG A 141 -7.62 4.18 -6.04
C ARG A 141 -8.70 3.20 -5.59
N LYS A 142 -8.96 3.12 -4.29
CA LYS A 142 -10.02 2.25 -3.75
C LYS A 142 -11.40 2.77 -4.06
N LEU A 143 -11.63 4.09 -3.92
CA LEU A 143 -12.92 4.71 -4.26
C LEU A 143 -13.26 4.50 -5.74
N ARG A 144 -12.29 4.68 -6.65
CA ARG A 144 -12.50 4.42 -8.09
C ARG A 144 -12.78 2.95 -8.37
N ARG A 145 -12.06 2.03 -7.73
CA ARG A 145 -12.32 0.58 -7.88
C ARG A 145 -13.72 0.18 -7.39
N ILE A 146 -14.15 0.76 -6.27
CA ILE A 146 -15.51 0.62 -5.73
C ILE A 146 -16.56 1.18 -6.72
N HIS A 147 -16.30 2.36 -7.28
CA HIS A 147 -17.21 3.02 -8.21
C HIS A 147 -17.39 2.22 -9.51
N HIS A 148 -16.29 1.77 -10.12
CA HIS A 148 -16.31 1.08 -11.40
C HIS A 148 -16.84 -0.36 -11.33
N SER A 149 -16.81 -1.01 -10.16
CA SER A 149 -17.28 -2.39 -10.03
C SER A 149 -18.08 -2.65 -8.77
N LYS A 150 -19.41 -2.74 -8.92
CA LYS A 150 -20.30 -3.13 -7.81
C LYS A 150 -20.18 -4.60 -7.40
N ARG A 151 -19.57 -5.46 -8.25
CA ARG A 151 -19.55 -6.93 -8.07
C ARG A 151 -18.14 -7.52 -8.04
N HIS A 152 -17.07 -6.74 -7.87
CA HIS A 152 -15.73 -7.32 -7.77
C HIS A 152 -15.53 -8.03 -6.42
N ALA A 153 -14.79 -9.14 -6.45
CA ALA A 153 -14.58 -10.00 -5.30
C ALA A 153 -13.93 -9.29 -4.08
N LYS A 154 -13.21 -8.19 -4.32
CA LYS A 154 -12.50 -7.41 -3.28
C LYS A 154 -13.35 -6.26 -2.71
N ARG A 155 -14.62 -6.11 -3.12
CA ARG A 155 -15.44 -4.94 -2.77
C ARG A 155 -15.57 -4.68 -1.27
N GLN A 156 -15.91 -5.71 -0.51
CA GLN A 156 -16.13 -5.57 0.93
C GLN A 156 -14.86 -5.12 1.64
N SER A 157 -13.72 -5.70 1.27
CA SER A 157 -12.43 -5.37 1.85
C SER A 157 -11.94 -3.99 1.40
N ASP A 158 -12.32 -3.54 0.19
CA ASP A 158 -12.07 -2.16 -0.25
C ASP A 158 -12.87 -1.14 0.53
N ILE A 159 -14.15 -1.39 0.79
CA ILE A 159 -14.96 -0.51 1.65
C ILE A 159 -14.31 -0.43 3.03
N ALA A 160 -13.97 -1.55 3.66
CA ALA A 160 -13.36 -1.56 4.98
C ALA A 160 -12.05 -0.75 5.04
N ASP A 161 -11.21 -0.85 4.00
CA ASP A 161 -9.97 -0.07 3.92
C ASP A 161 -10.24 1.42 3.71
N VAL A 162 -11.19 1.78 2.85
CA VAL A 162 -11.61 3.18 2.66
C VAL A 162 -12.07 3.78 3.99
N LEU A 163 -12.89 3.05 4.75
CA LEU A 163 -13.36 3.51 6.05
C LEU A 163 -12.23 3.68 7.06
N ALA A 164 -11.22 2.80 7.05
CA ALA A 164 -10.05 2.92 7.91
C ALA A 164 -9.19 4.15 7.55
N ILE A 165 -8.93 4.37 6.26
CA ILE A 165 -8.18 5.54 5.78
C ILE A 165 -8.92 6.83 6.13
N LEU A 166 -10.22 6.91 5.82
CA LEU A 166 -11.06 8.07 6.12
C LEU A 166 -11.08 8.39 7.61
N ARG A 167 -11.18 7.38 8.48
CA ARG A 167 -11.15 7.57 9.93
C ARG A 167 -9.83 8.18 10.38
N HIS A 168 -8.71 7.72 9.83
CA HIS A 168 -7.39 8.26 10.13
C HIS A 168 -7.26 9.72 9.68
N MET A 169 -7.63 10.03 8.44
CA MET A 169 -7.59 11.40 7.90
C MET A 169 -8.51 12.35 8.70
N ARG A 170 -9.72 11.91 9.05
CA ARG A 170 -10.66 12.67 9.89
C ARG A 170 -10.04 13.01 11.25
N ALA A 171 -9.38 12.04 11.87
CA ALA A 171 -8.71 12.24 13.15
C ALA A 171 -7.55 13.24 13.05
N GLN A 172 -6.76 13.19 11.97
CA GLN A 172 -5.68 14.15 11.71
C GLN A 172 -6.21 15.58 11.48
N GLN A 173 -7.32 15.73 10.75
CA GLN A 173 -7.94 17.04 10.49
C GLN A 173 -8.71 17.59 11.70
N GLY A 174 -9.06 16.74 12.67
CA GLY A 174 -9.83 17.12 13.86
C GLY A 174 -11.34 17.29 13.60
N GLY A 175 -11.86 16.70 12.53
CA GLY A 175 -13.27 16.84 12.16
C GLY A 175 -13.61 16.24 10.79
N PRO A 176 -14.89 16.35 10.37
CA PRO A 176 -15.36 15.84 9.08
C PRO A 176 -14.53 16.38 7.90
N LEU A 177 -14.35 15.53 6.90
CA LEU A 177 -13.60 15.84 5.69
C LEU A 177 -14.51 16.54 4.67
N VAL A 178 -13.96 17.42 3.84
CA VAL A 178 -14.72 18.02 2.74
C VAL A 178 -14.99 16.95 1.69
N GLY A 179 -16.24 16.47 1.59
CA GLY A 179 -16.58 15.31 0.77
C GLY A 179 -16.23 15.49 -0.71
N GLU A 180 -16.38 16.69 -1.25
CA GLU A 180 -16.01 17.00 -2.63
C GLU A 180 -14.49 16.91 -2.85
N CYS A 181 -13.69 17.40 -1.91
CA CYS A 181 -12.22 17.29 -1.97
C CYS A 181 -11.79 15.82 -2.03
N ILE A 182 -12.36 14.97 -1.16
CA ILE A 182 -12.11 13.53 -1.15
C ILE A 182 -12.53 12.86 -2.46
N ARG A 183 -13.71 13.23 -2.98
CA ARG A 183 -14.25 12.66 -4.21
C ARG A 183 -13.37 12.99 -5.42
N THR A 184 -12.76 14.16 -5.46
CA THR A 184 -11.97 14.64 -6.61
C THR A 184 -10.45 14.45 -6.45
N LEU A 185 -9.99 13.72 -5.43
CA LEU A 185 -8.58 13.35 -5.30
C LEU A 185 -8.08 12.72 -6.61
N ASN A 186 -6.92 13.19 -7.08
CA ASN A 186 -6.36 12.77 -8.36
C ASN A 186 -4.84 12.94 -8.43
N ILE A 187 -4.08 12.16 -7.64
CA ILE A 187 -2.62 12.34 -7.55
C ILE A 187 -1.90 11.76 -8.79
N CYS A 188 -2.37 10.63 -9.34
CA CYS A 188 -1.70 9.98 -10.49
C CYS A 188 -2.68 9.42 -11.53
N SER A 189 -3.94 9.87 -11.55
CA SER A 189 -4.96 9.30 -12.42
C SER A 189 -5.48 10.31 -13.44
N PHE A 190 -6.06 9.77 -14.51
CA PHE A 190 -6.89 10.49 -15.47
C PHE A 190 -8.31 9.89 -15.51
N GLU A 191 -8.61 8.99 -14.58
CA GLU A 191 -9.91 8.34 -14.47
C GLU A 191 -10.98 9.33 -13.99
N LEU A 192 -12.25 9.03 -14.30
CA LEU A 192 -13.38 9.82 -13.83
C LEU A 192 -13.55 9.68 -12.32
N ALA A 193 -13.79 10.81 -11.65
CA ALA A 193 -14.04 10.83 -10.21
C ALA A 193 -15.27 9.96 -9.86
N PRO A 194 -15.29 9.30 -8.68
CA PRO A 194 -16.47 8.62 -8.17
C PRO A 194 -17.70 9.55 -8.16
N ASP A 195 -18.88 8.96 -8.40
CA ASP A 195 -20.15 9.70 -8.35
C ASP A 195 -20.64 9.94 -6.91
N LEU A 196 -21.61 10.84 -6.77
CA LEU A 196 -22.22 11.15 -5.48
C LEU A 196 -22.89 9.92 -4.84
N THR A 197 -23.39 8.98 -5.65
CA THR A 197 -23.95 7.71 -5.17
C THR A 197 -22.92 6.90 -4.40
N THR A 198 -21.71 6.79 -4.96
CA THR A 198 -20.59 6.08 -4.33
C THR A 198 -20.20 6.77 -3.02
N MET A 199 -20.13 8.10 -3.01
CA MET A 199 -19.80 8.85 -1.80
C MET A 199 -20.86 8.69 -0.71
N ALA A 200 -22.14 8.69 -1.06
CA ALA A 200 -23.24 8.46 -0.13
C ALA A 200 -23.22 7.03 0.46
N GLU A 201 -22.86 6.03 -0.33
CA GLU A 201 -22.66 4.65 0.15
C GLU A 201 -21.53 4.59 1.19
N ILE A 202 -20.40 5.22 0.91
CA ILE A 202 -19.26 5.29 1.84
C ILE A 202 -19.64 6.03 3.12
N ALA A 203 -20.34 7.16 3.02
CA ALA A 203 -20.81 7.91 4.19
C ALA A 203 -21.75 7.06 5.07
N THR A 204 -22.69 6.34 4.43
CA THR A 204 -23.61 5.43 5.13
C THR A 204 -22.87 4.30 5.83
N ALA A 205 -21.89 3.69 5.15
CA ALA A 205 -21.06 2.63 5.72
C ALA A 205 -20.21 3.14 6.89
N TYR A 206 -19.65 4.34 6.78
CA TYR A 206 -18.89 4.99 7.84
C TYR A 206 -19.74 5.24 9.08
N ARG A 207 -20.91 5.87 8.91
CA ARG A 207 -21.85 6.14 10.00
C ARG A 207 -22.26 4.85 10.70
N LYS A 208 -22.55 3.80 9.94
CA LYS A 208 -22.91 2.49 10.50
C LYS A 208 -21.77 1.88 11.35
N GLN A 209 -20.51 2.09 10.96
CA GLN A 209 -19.37 1.49 11.63
C GLN A 209 -18.89 2.30 12.84
N TYR A 210 -18.96 3.62 12.79
CA TYR A 210 -18.33 4.50 13.78
C TYR A 210 -19.31 5.42 14.51
N ASP A 211 -20.59 5.43 14.15
CA ASP A 211 -21.63 6.31 14.71
C ASP A 211 -21.29 7.82 14.59
N GLU A 212 -20.63 8.18 13.48
CA GLU A 212 -20.15 9.53 13.20
C GLU A 212 -20.38 9.92 11.74
N GLU A 213 -20.47 11.22 11.46
CA GLU A 213 -20.38 11.74 10.09
C GLU A 213 -18.92 11.88 9.64
N ILE A 214 -18.64 11.36 8.44
CA ILE A 214 -17.32 11.47 7.82
C ILE A 214 -17.16 12.73 6.96
N PHE A 215 -18.23 13.17 6.30
CA PHE A 215 -18.18 14.31 5.40
C PHE A 215 -18.95 15.51 5.98
N SER A 216 -18.40 16.71 5.76
CA SER A 216 -19.07 18.01 5.99
C SER A 216 -19.91 18.43 4.81
#